data_AF-A0A1X9XDF8-F1
#
_entry.id   AF-A0A1X9XDF8-F1
#
_cell.length_a   1.000
_cell.length_b   1.000
_cell.length_c   1.000
_cell.angle_alpha   90.00
_cell.angle_beta   90.00
_cell.angle_gamma   90.00
#
_symmetry.space_group_name_H-M   'P 1'
#
loop_
_entity.id
_entity.type
_entity.pdbx_description
1 polymer ?
#
loop_
_entity_poly.entity_id
_entity_poly.type
_entity_poly.pdbx_seq_one_letter_code
_entity_poly.pdbx_strand_id
1 'polypeptide(L)' 'IGGHGDGIYNTGDGTLTVQYSTFSGNSAGGAGGGISHVSGSGTLTVQHSTFSGNS' A
#
# COMPACT_ATOMS: atom_id res chain seq x y z
N ILE A 1 -14.56 -5.24 12.65
CA ILE A 1 -13.26 -4.55 12.48
C ILE A 1 -12.67 -4.99 11.15
N GLY A 2 -12.91 -4.21 10.09
CA GLY A 2 -12.43 -4.52 8.74
C GLY A 2 -10.96 -4.15 8.66
N GLY A 3 -10.08 -5.15 8.71
CA GLY A 3 -8.66 -4.93 8.43
C GLY A 3 -8.54 -4.46 6.99
N HIS A 4 -7.83 -3.37 6.79
CA HIS A 4 -7.32 -2.98 5.47
C HIS A 4 -6.55 -4.19 4.93
N GLY A 5 -7.09 -4.90 3.95
CA GLY A 5 -6.43 -6.06 3.32
C GLY A 5 -5.33 -5.62 2.36
N ASP A 6 -4.72 -4.47 2.67
CA ASP A 6 -3.69 -3.83 1.89
C ASP A 6 -2.36 -4.50 2.25
N GLY A 7 -1.53 -4.78 1.26
CA GLY A 7 -0.17 -5.27 1.50
C GLY A 7 0.66 -4.30 2.35
N ILE A 8 0.38 -3.00 2.22
CA ILE A 8 0.95 -1.93 3.06
C ILE A 8 -0.10 -0.86 3.33
N TYR A 9 -0.15 -0.36 4.56
CA TYR A 9 -0.97 0.78 4.96
C TYR A 9 -0.07 1.89 5.54
N ASN A 10 0.18 2.96 4.76
CA ASN A 10 0.96 4.12 5.20
C ASN A 10 0.04 5.28 5.60
N THR A 11 0.08 5.73 6.86
CA THR A 11 -0.83 6.76 7.40
C THR A 11 -0.09 7.83 8.21
N GLY A 12 -0.66 9.03 8.27
CA GLY A 12 -0.11 10.16 9.01
C GLY A 12 1.10 10.78 8.30
N ASP A 13 2.05 11.33 9.07
CA ASP A 13 3.24 11.99 8.52
C ASP A 13 4.38 11.01 8.21
N GLY A 14 4.08 9.72 8.16
CA GLY A 14 5.03 8.65 7.87
C GLY A 14 5.55 8.71 6.44
N THR A 15 6.88 8.71 6.29
CA THR A 15 7.54 8.55 4.99
C THR A 15 7.92 7.09 4.78
N LEU A 16 7.41 6.50 3.70
CA LEU A 16 7.70 5.12 3.33
C LEU A 16 8.29 5.07 1.93
N THR A 17 9.44 4.41 1.81
CA THR A 17 10.08 4.15 0.53
C THR A 17 10.09 2.64 0.28
N VAL A 18 9.42 2.22 -0.78
CA VAL A 18 9.34 0.84 -1.25
C VAL A 18 10.11 0.75 -2.55
N GLN A 19 11.09 -0.16 -2.61
CA GLN A 19 11.92 -0.37 -3.80
C GLN A 19 12.00 -1.86 -4.11
N TYR A 20 12.04 -2.22 -5.40
CA TYR A 20 12.28 -3.59 -5.87
C TYR A 20 11.37 -4.65 -5.24
N SER A 21 10.11 -4.31 -4.98
CA SER A 21 9.15 -5.16 -4.28
C SER A 21 8.07 -5.69 -5.22
N THR A 22 7.50 -6.86 -4.89
CA THR A 22 6.33 -7.40 -5.62
C THR A 22 5.14 -7.50 -4.67
N PHE A 23 4.06 -6.78 -5.00
CA PHE A 23 2.77 -6.88 -4.33
C PHE A 23 1.84 -7.69 -5.23
N SER A 24 1.48 -8.90 -4.79
CA SER A 24 0.64 -9.78 -5.59
C SER A 24 -0.46 -10.45 -4.78
N GLY A 25 -1.66 -10.52 -5.36
CA GLY A 25 -2.78 -11.26 -4.77
C GLY A 25 -3.35 -10.66 -3.48
N ASN A 26 -3.04 -9.40 -3.17
CA ASN A 26 -3.56 -8.77 -1.97
C ASN A 26 -4.97 -8.22 -2.21
N SER A 27 -5.90 -8.51 -1.31
CA SER A 27 -7.31 -8.16 -1.45
C SER A 27 -7.82 -7.42 -0.22
N ALA A 28 -8.33 -6.20 -0.42
CA ALA A 28 -8.89 -5.38 0.64
C ALA A 28 -10.39 -5.17 0.47
N GLY A 29 -11.13 -5.16 1.59
CA GLY A 29 -12.54 -4.77 1.60
C GLY A 29 -12.80 -3.27 1.39
N GLY A 30 -11.76 -2.49 1.11
CA GLY A 30 -11.77 -1.03 0.99
C GLY A 30 -10.89 -0.52 -0.16
N ALA A 31 -10.02 0.45 0.08
CA ALA A 31 -9.18 1.04 -0.97
C ALA A 31 -7.95 0.17 -1.29
N GLY A 32 -8.05 -0.64 -2.35
CA GLY A 32 -6.94 -1.19 -3.14
C GLY A 32 -5.97 -2.08 -2.37
N GLY A 33 -6.15 -3.40 -2.47
CA GLY A 33 -5.36 -4.39 -1.72
C GLY A 33 -3.84 -4.32 -1.88
N GLY A 34 -3.27 -3.58 -2.83
CA GLY A 34 -1.81 -3.48 -2.98
C GLY A 34 -1.15 -2.67 -1.86
N ILE A 35 -1.31 -1.35 -1.92
CA ILE A 35 -0.79 -0.40 -0.94
C ILE A 35 -1.80 0.72 -0.81
N SER A 36 -2.06 1.13 0.41
CA SER A 36 -2.89 2.28 0.72
C SER A 36 -2.08 3.34 1.45
N HIS A 37 -2.25 4.59 1.02
CA HIS A 37 -1.69 5.76 1.69
C HIS A 37 -2.82 6.69 2.09
N VAL A 38 -3.10 6.78 3.38
CA VAL A 38 -4.28 7.48 3.90
C VAL A 38 -3.86 8.53 4.92
N SER A 39 -4.21 9.79 4.63
CA SER A 39 -4.08 10.96 5.52
C SER A 39 -2.65 11.35 5.92
N GLY A 40 -2.42 12.65 6.11
CA GLY A 40 -1.16 13.23 6.58
C GLY A 40 -0.30 13.86 5.48
N SER A 41 0.82 14.44 5.89
CA SER A 41 1.83 15.07 5.01
C SER A 41 2.97 14.11 4.64
N GLY A 42 2.87 12.85 5.05
CA GLY A 42 3.84 11.81 4.77
C GLY A 42 3.99 11.52 3.29
N THR A 43 5.13 10.96 2.89
CA THR A 43 5.41 10.64 1.49
C THR A 43 5.47 9.12 1.31
N LEU A 44 4.73 8.59 0.35
CA LEU A 44 4.92 7.21 -0.14
C LEU A 44 5.67 7.24 -1.48
N THR A 45 6.90 6.75 -1.48
CA THR A 45 7.69 6.57 -2.70
C THR A 45 7.76 5.09 -3.06
N VAL A 46 7.26 4.72 -4.23
CA VAL A 46 7.35 3.35 -4.73
C VAL A 46 8.16 3.35 -6.03
N GLN A 47 9.25 2.59 -6.07
CA GLN A 47 10.13 2.50 -7.24
C GLN A 47 10.43 1.04 -7.57
N HIS A 48 10.63 0.75 -8.86
CA HIS A 48 11.00 -0.58 -9.36
C HIS A 48 10.15 -1.74 -8.81
N SER A 49 8.87 -1.50 -8.53
CA SER A 49 8.00 -2.50 -7.88
C SER A 49 6.92 -3.01 -8.84
N THR A 50 6.48 -4.25 -8.63
CA THR A 50 5.43 -4.90 -9.42
C THR A 50 4.16 -5.04 -8.61
N PHE A 51 3.02 -4.67 -9.20
CA PHE A 51 1.68 -4.88 -8.64
C PHE A 51 0.90 -5.80 -9.57
N SER A 52 0.50 -6.99 -9.11
CA SER A 52 -0.21 -7.98 -9.92
C SER A 52 -1.36 -8.61 -9.17
N GLY A 53 -2.57 -8.61 -9.74
CA GLY A 53 -3.73 -9.28 -9.12
C GLY A 53 -4.09 -8.77 -7.71
N ASN A 54 -3.82 -7.49 -7.40
CA ASN A 54 -4.32 -6.87 -6.18
C ASN A 54 -5.70 -6.25 -6.44
N SER A 55 -6.63 -6.39 -5.49
CA SER A 55 -8.04 -5.95 -5.62
C SER A 55 -8.50 -5.16 -4.40
#